data_AF-A0A2A5A0T7-F1
#
_entry.id   AF-A0A2A5A0T7-F1
#
_cell.length_a   1.000
_cell.length_b   1.000
_cell.length_c   1.000
_cell.angle_alpha   90.00
_cell.angle_beta   90.00
_cell.angle_gamma   90.00
#
_symmetry.space_group_name_H-M   'P 1'
#
loop_
_entity.id
_entity.type
_entity.pdbx_description
1 polymer ?
#
loop_
_entity_poly.entity_id
_entity_poly.type
_entity_poly.pdbx_seq_one_letter_code
_entity_poly.pdbx_strand_id
1 'polypeptide(L)' 'MPSTSKRQRKFMAAAANSPGFAKKAGISQSVAKDFHGADKRKRKKAGSPSMIAALTSENKGYA' A
#
# COMPACT_ATOMS: atom_id res chain seq x y z
N MET A 1 -0.43 -7.61 -7.59
CA MET A 1 -1.84 -7.52 -7.14
C MET A 1 -1.87 -6.85 -5.77
N PRO A 2 -2.26 -5.56 -5.67
CA PRO A 2 -2.34 -4.85 -4.38
C PRO A 2 -3.65 -5.18 -3.63
N SER A 3 -3.65 -4.99 -2.31
CA SER A 3 -4.84 -5.13 -1.47
C SER A 3 -5.90 -4.08 -1.82
N THR A 4 -7.17 -4.47 -1.82
CA THR A 4 -8.29 -3.57 -2.12
C THR A 4 -8.77 -2.83 -0.88
N SER A 5 -8.56 -3.40 0.32
CA SER A 5 -8.98 -2.81 1.59
C SER A 5 -7.82 -2.59 2.57
N LYS A 6 -7.99 -1.63 3.48
CA LYS A 6 -7.03 -1.36 4.57
C LYS A 6 -6.90 -2.56 5.51
N ARG A 7 -7.98 -3.31 5.74
CA ARG A 7 -8.00 -4.52 6.58
C ARG A 7 -7.16 -5.63 5.94
N GLN A 8 -7.38 -5.90 4.65
CA GLN A 8 -6.60 -6.88 3.89
C GLN A 8 -5.10 -6.52 3.88
N ARG A 9 -4.75 -5.25 3.65
CA ARG A 9 -3.35 -4.80 3.71
C ARG A 9 -2.69 -5.07 5.06
N LYS A 10 -3.37 -4.77 6.16
CA LYS A 10 -2.85 -5.02 7.52
C LYS A 10 -2.69 -6.52 7.77
N PHE A 11 -3.68 -7.30 7.38
CA PHE A 11 -3.68 -8.75 7.54
C PHE A 11 -2.56 -9.43 6.73
N MET A 12 -2.38 -9.04 5.47
CA MET A 12 -1.28 -9.53 4.62
C MET A 12 0.08 -9.07 5.14
N ALA A 13 0.20 -7.84 5.66
CA ALA A 13 1.44 -7.38 6.28
C ALA A 13 1.81 -8.19 7.54
N ALA A 14 0.83 -8.58 8.36
CA ALA A 14 1.05 -9.45 9.51
C ALA A 14 1.49 -10.85 9.07
N ALA A 15 0.79 -11.44 8.08
CA ALA A 15 1.14 -12.75 7.53
C ALA A 15 2.51 -12.78 6.83
N ALA A 16 2.92 -11.69 6.16
CA ALA A 16 4.21 -11.61 5.49
C ALA A 16 5.39 -11.66 6.47
N ASN A 17 5.23 -11.04 7.65
CA ASN A 17 6.28 -10.89 8.66
C ASN A 17 6.21 -11.93 9.79
N SER A 18 5.10 -12.65 9.96
CA SER A 18 4.93 -13.68 10.98
C SER A 18 4.50 -15.03 10.37
N PRO A 19 5.43 -15.98 10.22
CA PRO A 19 5.13 -17.31 9.69
C PRO A 19 4.08 -18.08 10.53
N GLY A 20 4.12 -17.92 11.86
CA GLY A 20 3.14 -18.56 12.75
C GLY A 20 1.73 -18.03 12.56
N PHE A 21 1.59 -16.72 12.32
CA PHE A 21 0.30 -16.11 11.98
C PHE A 21 -0.20 -16.61 10.62
N ALA A 22 0.68 -16.66 9.61
CA ALA A 22 0.34 -17.16 8.28
C ALA A 22 -0.17 -18.61 8.31
N LYS A 23 0.51 -19.49 9.07
CA LYS A 23 0.08 -20.88 9.29
C LYS A 23 -1.30 -20.97 9.95
N LYS A 24 -1.53 -20.21 11.03
CA LYS A 24 -2.83 -20.19 11.74
C LYS A 24 -3.97 -19.65 10.88
N ALA A 25 -3.68 -18.67 10.02
CA ALA A 25 -4.63 -18.08 9.11
C ALA A 25 -4.87 -18.90 7.82
N GLY A 26 -4.11 -19.98 7.61
CA GLY A 26 -4.21 -20.81 6.41
C GLY A 26 -3.70 -20.11 5.14
N ILE A 27 -2.75 -19.18 5.26
CA ILE A 27 -2.26 -18.37 4.15
C ILE A 27 -0.77 -18.66 3.92
N SER A 28 -0.40 -18.82 2.66
CA SER A 28 1.02 -18.93 2.30
C SER A 28 1.74 -17.59 2.52
N GLN A 29 2.89 -17.66 3.20
CA GLN A 29 3.70 -16.47 3.47
C GLN A 29 4.18 -15.80 2.17
N SER A 30 4.41 -16.56 1.09
CA SER A 30 4.80 -16.00 -0.21
C SER A 30 3.71 -15.09 -0.77
N VAL A 31 2.46 -15.55 -0.76
CA VAL A 31 1.29 -14.76 -1.19
C VAL A 31 1.18 -13.49 -0.36
N ALA A 32 1.30 -13.60 0.96
CA ALA A 32 1.25 -12.42 1.84
C ALA A 32 2.35 -11.39 1.52
N LYS A 33 3.57 -11.84 1.20
CA LYS A 33 4.69 -10.98 0.77
C LYS A 33 4.39 -10.30 -0.56
N ASP A 34 3.77 -10.98 -1.52
CA ASP A 34 3.41 -10.41 -2.81
C ASP A 34 2.38 -9.28 -2.68
N PHE A 35 1.34 -9.50 -1.87
CA PHE A 35 0.36 -8.46 -1.58
C PHE A 35 0.99 -7.27 -0.85
N HIS A 36 1.80 -7.54 0.19
CA HIS A 36 2.48 -6.50 0.95
C HIS A 36 3.45 -5.68 0.07
N GLY A 37 4.17 -6.33 -0.84
CA GLY A 37 5.04 -5.69 -1.83
C GLY A 37 4.27 -4.85 -2.84
N ALA A 38 3.16 -5.37 -3.37
CA ALA A 38 2.30 -4.64 -4.30
C ALA A 38 1.66 -3.40 -3.63
N ASP A 39 1.27 -3.50 -2.36
CA ASP A 39 0.74 -2.37 -1.58
C ASP A 39 1.76 -1.23 -1.41
N LYS A 40 3.03 -1.57 -1.17
CA LYS A 40 4.12 -0.58 -1.11
C LYS A 40 4.29 0.13 -2.46
N ARG A 41 4.27 -0.62 -3.57
CA ARG A 41 4.38 -0.05 -4.92
C ARG A 41 3.19 0.86 -5.27
N LYS A 42 1.97 0.47 -4.90
CA LYS A 42 0.77 1.31 -5.10
C LYS A 42 0.86 2.62 -4.31
N ARG A 43 1.35 2.58 -3.06
CA ARG A 43 1.60 3.80 -2.27
C ARG A 43 2.63 4.73 -2.90
N LYS A 44 3.72 4.19 -3.46
CA LYS A 44 4.72 5.01 -4.17
C LYS A 44 4.10 5.72 -5.38
N LYS A 45 3.23 5.05 -6.13
CA LYS A 45 2.50 5.67 -7.26
C LYS A 45 1.47 6.72 -6.83
N ALA A 46 0.85 6.55 -5.66
CA ALA A 46 -0.16 7.49 -5.14
C ALA A 46 0.44 8.68 -4.38
N GLY A 47 1.75 8.69 -4.11
CA GLY A 47 2.42 9.66 -3.24
C GLY A 47 3.30 10.69 -3.96
N SER A 48 3.44 10.63 -5.28
CA SER A 48 3.93 11.77 -6.04
C SER A 48 2.70 12.59 -6.45
N PRO A 49 2.46 13.81 -5.91
CA PRO A 49 1.75 14.77 -6.72
C PRO A 49 2.47 14.80 -8.07
N SER A 50 1.73 14.68 -9.17
CA SER A 50 2.36 14.98 -10.46
C SER A 50 3.03 16.35 -10.29
N MET A 51 4.26 16.53 -10.79
CA MET A 51 4.90 17.85 -10.75
C MET A 51 3.97 18.95 -11.30
N ILE A 52 3.03 18.57 -12.19
CA ILE A 52 1.91 19.39 -12.66
C ILE A 52 0.96 19.81 -11.52
N ALA A 53 0.49 18.89 -10.67
CA ALA A 53 -0.42 19.23 -9.56
C ALA A 53 0.25 20.14 -8.51
N ALA A 54 1.54 19.95 -8.25
CA ALA A 54 2.32 20.78 -7.34
C ALA A 54 2.55 22.21 -7.89
N LEU A 55 2.81 22.36 -9.19
CA LEU A 55 2.97 23.67 -9.84
C LEU A 55 1.64 24.44 -9.99
N THR A 56 0.50 23.75 -9.99
CA THR A 56 -0.81 24.40 -10.13
C THR A 56 -1.40 24.93 -8.81
N SER A 57 -0.84 24.60 -7.64
CA SER A 57 -1.41 25.00 -6.35
C SER A 57 -0.84 26.29 -5.75
N GLU A 58 0.13 26.95 -6.38
CA GLU A 58 0.78 28.17 -5.85
C GLU A 58 0.24 29.50 -6.39
N ASN A 59 -0.86 29.52 -7.16
CA ASN A 59 -1.42 30.76 -7.71
C ASN A 59 -2.89 31.00 -7.31
N LYS A 60 -3.14 31.03 -5.99
CA LYS A 60 -4.32 31.71 -5.44
C LYS A 60 -3.91 32.61 -4.27
N GLY A 61 -3.23 33.69 -4.63
CA GLY A 61 -3.43 34.98 -3.96
C GLY A 61 -4.63 35.71 -4.57
N TYR A 62 -5.26 36.56 -3.75
CA TYR A 62 -6.41 37.46 -3.99
C TYR A 62 -7.79 36.74 -4.04
N ALA A 63 -8.81 37.13 -3.27
CA ALA A 63 -9.13 38.39 -2.59
C ALA A 63 -9.77 38.16 -1.21
#